data_AF-A0A966WEI0-F1
#
_entry.id   AF-A0A966WEI0-F1
#
_cell.length_a   1.000
_cell.length_b   1.000
_cell.length_c   1.000
_cell.angle_alpha   90.00
_cell.angle_beta   90.00
_cell.angle_gamma   90.00
#
_symmetry.space_group_name_H-M   'P 1'
#
loop_
_entity.id
_entity.type
_entity.pdbx_description
1 polymer ?
#
loop_
_entity_poly.entity_id
_entity_poly.type
_entity_poly.pdbx_seq_one_letter_code
_entity_poly.pdbx_strand_id
1 'polypeptide(L)'
;MNWLAKPVVAGVAFNVVVMVTHIPALVNQSVTNGPLHYSLHILLVVTALLVWLPICGPDIQRQLQPGGKMIYLFLMSVVPTVPAAWLTFAEGAVYKHYDIPVRVWGLSVTTDQQIAGAIMKTGGAVFLWSIVVFLFFKRFSAGFAAEQSYKKDSSSDVLTYQDVTDAFGRVAPAKEPNIKS
;
A
#
# COMPACT_ATOMS: atom_id res chain seq x y z
N MET A 1 13.45 20.06 -4.88
CA MET A 1 12.70 19.12 -4.00
C MET A 1 11.55 18.38 -4.70
N ASN A 2 10.85 18.96 -5.67
CA ASN A 2 9.62 18.35 -6.26
C ASN A 2 9.82 17.02 -7.02
N TRP A 3 11.02 16.70 -7.49
CA TRP A 3 11.27 15.47 -8.25
C TRP A 3 11.43 14.23 -7.34
N LEU A 4 12.15 14.37 -6.22
CA LEU A 4 12.41 13.29 -5.27
C LEU A 4 11.14 12.82 -4.55
N ALA A 5 10.16 13.70 -4.38
CA ALA A 5 8.88 13.39 -3.75
C ALA A 5 7.84 12.78 -4.71
N LYS A 6 8.19 12.58 -6.00
CA LYS A 6 7.31 11.85 -6.93
C LYS A 6 7.18 10.40 -6.44
N PRO A 7 5.96 9.82 -6.41
CA PRO A 7 5.74 8.51 -5.82
C PRO A 7 6.67 7.43 -6.36
N VAL A 8 6.85 7.37 -7.69
CA VAL A 8 7.71 6.39 -8.33
C VAL A 8 9.19 6.59 -7.97
N VAL A 9 9.66 7.84 -7.95
CA VAL A 9 11.07 8.17 -7.67
C VAL A 9 11.39 7.88 -6.20
N ALA A 10 10.55 8.36 -5.28
CA ALA A 10 10.64 8.06 -3.85
C ALA A 10 10.63 6.55 -3.62
N GLY A 11 9.74 5.86 -4.35
CA GLY A 11 9.56 4.44 -4.16
C GLY A 11 10.75 3.60 -4.62
N VAL A 12 11.28 3.91 -5.80
CA VAL A 12 12.50 3.27 -6.32
C VAL A 12 13.70 3.58 -5.42
N ALA A 13 13.87 4.84 -5.01
CA ALA A 13 14.99 5.26 -4.17
C ALA A 13 15.03 4.49 -2.84
N PHE A 14 13.89 4.42 -2.13
CA PHE A 14 13.80 3.67 -0.88
C PHE A 14 14.14 2.19 -1.06
N ASN A 15 13.59 1.55 -2.10
CA ASN A 15 13.85 0.14 -2.34
C ASN A 15 15.32 -0.14 -2.69
N VAL A 16 15.95 0.72 -3.49
CA VAL A 16 17.40 0.63 -3.78
C VAL A 16 18.21 0.75 -2.50
N VAL A 17 17.88 1.73 -1.64
CA VAL A 17 18.57 1.90 -0.35
C VAL A 17 18.41 0.67 0.53
N VAL A 18 17.19 0.14 0.66
CA VAL A 18 16.92 -1.09 1.41
C VAL A 18 17.73 -2.27 0.87
N MET A 19 17.83 -2.45 -0.44
CA MET A 19 18.65 -3.52 -1.02
C MET A 19 20.12 -3.35 -0.66
N VAL A 20 20.66 -2.14 -0.84
CA VAL A 20 22.07 -1.82 -0.57
C VAL A 20 22.41 -2.03 0.90
N THR A 21 21.54 -1.59 1.82
CA THR A 21 21.77 -1.72 3.26
C THR A 21 21.70 -3.15 3.77
N HIS A 22 21.20 -4.10 2.97
CA HIS A 22 21.19 -5.53 3.31
C HIS A 22 22.29 -6.32 2.61
N ILE A 23 23.19 -5.66 1.85
CA ILE A 23 24.35 -6.32 1.26
C ILE A 23 25.33 -6.68 2.39
N PRO A 24 25.71 -7.97 2.54
CA PRO A 24 26.55 -8.43 3.65
C PRO A 24 27.88 -7.70 3.76
N ALA A 25 28.52 -7.42 2.64
CA ALA A 25 29.80 -6.70 2.60
C ALA A 25 29.67 -5.29 3.19
N LEU A 26 28.58 -4.58 2.87
CA LEU A 26 28.35 -3.22 3.34
C LEU A 26 27.99 -3.18 4.83
N VAL A 27 27.17 -4.13 5.29
CA VAL A 27 26.80 -4.23 6.71
C VAL A 27 28.03 -4.58 7.55
N ASN A 28 28.88 -5.53 7.13
CA ASN A 28 30.10 -5.85 7.86
C ASN A 28 31.03 -4.63 7.97
N GLN A 29 31.12 -3.79 6.94
CA GLN A 29 31.89 -2.54 7.00
C GLN A 29 31.25 -1.51 7.92
N SER A 30 29.92 -1.40 7.95
CA SER A 30 29.21 -0.42 8.77
C SER A 30 29.40 -0.66 10.27
N VAL A 31 29.45 -1.93 10.70
CA VAL A 31 29.69 -2.29 12.11
C VAL A 31 31.04 -1.74 12.61
N THR A 32 32.05 -1.68 11.75
CA THR A 32 33.39 -1.19 12.10
C THR A 32 33.59 0.30 11.85
N ASN A 33 32.67 0.98 11.17
CA ASN A 33 32.78 2.39 10.77
C ASN A 33 31.53 3.16 11.18
N GLY A 34 31.61 3.83 12.34
CA GLY A 34 30.52 4.62 12.91
C GLY A 34 29.92 5.65 11.94
N PRO A 35 30.72 6.53 11.31
CA PRO A 35 30.22 7.47 10.31
C PRO A 35 29.45 6.80 9.16
N LEU A 36 29.93 5.67 8.65
CA LEU A 36 29.24 4.91 7.60
C LEU A 36 27.90 4.35 8.11
N HIS A 37 27.89 3.76 9.30
CA HIS A 37 26.68 3.25 9.95
C HIS A 37 25.61 4.34 10.10
N TYR A 38 25.97 5.49 10.68
CA TYR A 38 25.02 6.61 10.85
C TYR A 38 24.53 7.16 9.51
N SER A 39 25.40 7.25 8.49
CA SER A 39 25.02 7.72 7.16
C SER A 39 23.99 6.81 6.50
N LEU A 40 24.14 5.48 6.63
CA LEU A 40 23.16 4.51 6.14
C LEU A 40 21.81 4.65 6.85
N HIS A 41 21.81 4.85 8.17
CA HIS A 41 20.58 5.08 8.94
C HIS A 41 19.87 6.38 8.53
N ILE A 42 20.62 7.48 8.36
CA ILE A 42 20.05 8.75 7.88
C ILE A 42 19.44 8.56 6.49
N LEU A 43 20.13 7.85 5.59
CA LEU A 43 19.64 7.57 4.24
C LEU A 43 18.34 6.75 4.27
N LEU A 44 18.27 5.73 5.13
CA LEU A 44 17.06 4.94 5.35
C LEU A 44 15.89 5.79 5.86
N VAL A 45 16.13 6.63 6.86
CA VAL A 45 15.09 7.50 7.44
C VAL A 45 14.59 8.52 6.41
N VAL A 46 15.50 9.20 5.70
CA VAL A 46 15.11 10.19 4.68
C VAL A 46 14.30 9.55 3.57
N THR A 47 14.75 8.41 3.04
CA THR A 47 14.01 7.71 1.98
C THR A 47 12.68 7.14 2.46
N ALA A 48 12.59 6.67 3.70
CA ALA A 48 11.32 6.27 4.32
C ALA A 48 10.34 7.45 4.37
N LEU A 49 10.79 8.63 4.84
CA LEU A 49 9.96 9.83 4.86
C LEU A 49 9.46 10.23 3.47
N LEU A 50 10.32 10.15 2.45
CA LEU A 50 9.93 10.42 1.05
C LEU A 50 8.83 9.46 0.56
N VAL A 51 8.88 8.18 0.94
CA VAL A 51 7.86 7.18 0.58
C VAL A 51 6.50 7.50 1.21
N TRP A 52 6.48 8.08 2.41
CA TRP A 52 5.23 8.40 3.12
C TRP A 52 4.57 9.70 2.66
N LEU A 53 5.30 10.64 2.06
CA LEU A 53 4.75 11.89 1.52
C LEU A 53 3.56 11.70 0.54
N PRO A 54 3.62 10.85 -0.48
CA PRO A 54 2.49 10.64 -1.39
C PRO A 54 1.31 9.88 -0.75
N ILE A 55 1.47 9.35 0.47
CA ILE A 55 0.43 8.58 1.18
C ILE A 55 -0.26 9.46 2.23
N CYS A 56 0.52 10.08 3.11
CA CYS A 56 0.05 10.83 4.29
C CYS A 56 0.70 12.21 4.41
N GLY A 57 1.35 12.71 3.35
CA GLY A 57 2.00 14.02 3.38
C GLY A 57 1.03 15.18 3.64
N PRO A 58 1.54 16.32 4.12
CA PRO A 58 0.72 17.48 4.47
C PRO A 58 -0.05 18.08 3.28
N ASP A 59 0.47 17.89 2.05
CA ASP A 59 -0.16 18.36 0.82
C ASP A 59 -1.09 17.30 0.24
N ILE A 60 -2.38 17.43 0.49
CA ILE A 60 -3.43 16.51 0.01
C ILE A 60 -3.47 16.42 -1.51
N GLN A 61 -3.16 17.51 -2.23
CA GLN A 61 -3.21 17.54 -3.70
C GLN A 61 -2.12 16.67 -4.34
N ARG A 62 -1.02 16.43 -3.63
CA ARG A 62 0.09 15.58 -4.06
C ARG A 62 -0.05 14.14 -3.60
N GLN A 63 -1.06 13.82 -2.80
CA GLN A 63 -1.31 12.45 -2.39
C GLN A 63 -1.86 11.63 -3.56
N LEU A 64 -1.46 10.36 -3.62
CA LEU A 64 -2.02 9.41 -4.57
C LEU A 64 -3.53 9.25 -4.35
N GLN A 65 -4.27 9.01 -5.43
CA GLN A 65 -5.67 8.57 -5.30
C GLN A 65 -5.75 7.23 -4.53
N PRO A 66 -6.89 6.90 -3.90
CA PRO A 66 -7.02 5.70 -3.06
C PRO A 66 -6.55 4.41 -3.74
N GLY A 67 -6.86 4.21 -5.03
CA GLY A 67 -6.38 3.07 -5.81
C GLY A 67 -4.85 3.05 -5.97
N GLY A 68 -4.27 4.22 -6.28
CA GLY A 68 -2.83 4.39 -6.39
C GLY A 68 -2.10 4.15 -5.06
N LYS A 69 -2.68 4.58 -3.92
CA LYS A 69 -2.11 4.31 -2.58
C LYS A 69 -2.01 2.81 -2.30
N MET A 70 -3.05 2.03 -2.66
CA MET A 70 -3.05 0.58 -2.47
C MET A 70 -1.99 -0.12 -3.31
N ILE A 71 -1.90 0.18 -4.60
CA ILE A 71 -0.88 -0.40 -5.50
C ILE A 71 0.54 -0.02 -5.03
N TYR A 72 0.72 1.23 -4.64
CA TYR A 72 2.01 1.74 -4.17
C TYR A 72 2.46 1.04 -2.88
N LEU A 73 1.57 0.92 -1.88
CA LEU A 73 1.82 0.19 -0.64
C LEU A 73 2.05 -1.31 -0.87
N PHE A 74 1.32 -1.91 -1.83
CA PHE A 74 1.52 -3.30 -2.22
C PHE A 74 2.91 -3.53 -2.78
N LEU A 75 3.35 -2.71 -3.74
CA LEU A 75 4.71 -2.80 -4.32
C LEU A 75 5.79 -2.60 -3.25
N MET A 76 5.57 -1.67 -2.32
CA MET A 76 6.43 -1.46 -1.16
C MET A 76 6.51 -2.66 -0.22
N SER A 77 5.49 -3.52 -0.20
CA SER A 77 5.50 -4.76 0.58
C SER A 77 6.24 -5.90 -0.11
N VAL A 78 6.42 -5.86 -1.43
CA VAL A 78 7.01 -6.95 -2.23
C VAL A 78 8.52 -6.82 -2.33
N VAL A 79 9.04 -5.64 -2.60
CA VAL A 79 10.47 -5.48 -2.90
C VAL A 79 11.38 -5.78 -1.69
N PRO A 80 11.08 -5.33 -0.46
CA PRO A 80 11.85 -5.69 0.73
C PRO A 80 11.82 -7.18 1.08
N THR A 81 11.00 -7.98 0.39
CA THR A 81 10.89 -9.42 0.65
C THR A 81 12.04 -10.22 0.08
N VAL A 82 12.72 -9.69 -0.94
CA VAL A 82 13.89 -10.32 -1.55
C VAL A 82 15.06 -10.42 -0.55
N PRO A 83 15.51 -9.32 0.12
CA PRO A 83 16.56 -9.43 1.12
C PRO A 83 16.12 -10.24 2.34
N ALA A 84 14.83 -10.17 2.72
CA ALA A 84 14.30 -10.98 3.80
C ALA A 84 14.36 -12.49 3.50
N ALA A 85 13.88 -12.90 2.31
CA ALA A 85 13.95 -14.28 1.86
C ALA A 85 15.40 -14.75 1.73
N TRP A 86 16.29 -13.91 1.20
CA TRP A 86 17.71 -14.25 1.13
C TRP A 86 18.31 -14.48 2.51
N LEU A 87 18.04 -13.63 3.51
CA LEU A 87 18.52 -13.82 4.88
C LEU A 87 17.91 -15.06 5.56
N THR A 88 16.62 -15.33 5.31
CA THR A 88 15.91 -16.49 5.86
C THR A 88 16.37 -17.82 5.25
N PHE A 89 16.76 -17.85 3.97
CA PHE A 89 17.23 -19.06 3.29
C PHE A 89 18.75 -19.15 3.15
N ALA A 90 19.51 -18.20 3.68
CA ALA A 90 20.97 -18.29 3.69
C ALA A 90 21.43 -19.45 4.59
N GLU A 91 22.17 -20.41 4.00
CA GLU A 91 22.65 -21.63 4.66
C GLU A 91 23.97 -21.43 5.44
N GLY A 92 24.54 -20.23 5.48
CA GLY A 92 25.81 -19.91 6.15
C GLY A 92 25.76 -18.60 6.95
N ALA A 93 26.70 -18.43 7.88
CA ALA A 93 26.85 -17.18 8.64
C ALA A 93 27.26 -16.05 7.69
N VAL A 94 26.29 -15.20 7.33
CA VAL A 94 26.51 -14.07 6.43
C VAL A 94 27.38 -12.99 7.10
N TYR A 95 27.39 -12.99 8.43
CA TYR A 95 28.16 -12.06 9.26
C TYR A 95 29.33 -12.76 9.97
N LYS A 96 30.50 -12.75 9.35
CA LYS A 96 31.75 -13.29 9.94
C LYS A 96 32.15 -12.61 11.27
N HIS A 97 31.61 -11.43 11.57
CA HIS A 97 31.88 -10.69 12.81
C HIS A 97 31.03 -11.12 14.02
N TYR A 98 29.97 -11.90 13.80
CA TYR A 98 29.12 -12.43 14.88
C TYR A 98 29.62 -13.78 15.42
N ASP A 99 30.76 -14.28 14.94
CA ASP A 99 31.38 -15.51 15.44
C ASP A 99 32.17 -15.23 16.73
N ILE A 100 31.45 -14.77 17.75
CA ILE A 100 31.98 -14.47 19.09
C ILE A 100 31.71 -15.69 19.98
N PRO A 101 32.70 -16.19 20.75
CA PRO A 101 32.56 -17.42 21.54
C PRO A 101 31.58 -17.31 22.73
N VAL A 102 31.26 -16.09 23.19
CA VAL A 102 30.28 -15.87 24.27
C VAL A 102 28.91 -15.59 23.63
N ARG A 103 28.02 -16.58 23.70
CA ARG A 103 26.71 -16.56 23.03
C ARG A 103 25.59 -16.42 24.05
N VAL A 104 24.72 -15.44 23.86
CA VAL A 104 23.51 -15.30 24.67
C VAL A 104 22.52 -16.37 24.20
N TRP A 105 22.00 -17.20 25.13
CA TRP A 105 21.02 -18.28 24.86
C TRP A 105 21.50 -19.51 24.08
N GLY A 106 22.79 -19.63 23.73
CA GLY A 106 23.33 -20.83 23.05
C GLY A 106 22.85 -21.04 21.61
N LEU A 107 22.17 -20.06 21.00
CA LEU A 107 21.73 -20.10 19.61
C LEU A 107 22.92 -19.98 18.64
N SER A 108 22.86 -20.66 17.49
CA SER A 108 23.85 -20.48 16.43
C SER A 108 23.59 -19.17 15.68
N VAL A 109 24.66 -18.59 15.11
CA VAL A 109 24.61 -17.36 14.30
C VAL A 109 23.63 -17.51 13.13
N THR A 110 23.54 -18.70 12.55
CA THR A 110 22.61 -19.00 11.46
C THR A 110 21.16 -19.00 11.93
N THR A 111 20.86 -19.59 13.09
CA THR A 111 19.50 -19.59 13.65
C THR A 111 19.03 -18.19 14.00
N ASP A 112 19.88 -17.37 14.64
CA ASP A 112 19.54 -15.98 14.99
C ASP A 112 19.26 -15.13 13.74
N GLN A 113 20.10 -15.26 12.69
CA GLN A 113 19.91 -14.58 11.42
C GLN A 113 18.62 -14.99 10.71
N GLN A 114 18.29 -16.28 10.70
CA GLN A 114 17.07 -16.80 10.07
C GLN A 114 15.81 -16.29 10.80
N ILE A 115 15.85 -16.26 12.14
CA ILE A 115 14.77 -15.69 12.97
C ILE A 115 14.64 -14.19 12.70
N ALA A 116 15.74 -13.45 12.66
CA ALA A 116 15.73 -12.02 12.35
C ALA A 116 15.13 -11.75 10.97
N GLY A 117 15.50 -12.54 9.95
CA GLY A 117 14.91 -12.45 8.61
C GLY A 117 13.41 -12.76 8.59
N ALA A 118 12.97 -13.78 9.33
CA ALA A 118 11.57 -14.16 9.45
C ALA A 118 10.74 -13.07 10.15
N ILE A 119 11.24 -12.50 11.25
CA ILE A 119 10.61 -11.39 11.97
C ILE A 119 10.53 -10.14 11.08
N MET A 120 11.62 -9.80 10.39
CA MET A 120 11.65 -8.67 9.46
C MET A 120 10.59 -8.80 8.36
N LYS A 121 10.48 -9.99 7.77
CA LYS A 121 9.48 -10.29 6.73
C LYS A 121 8.05 -10.15 7.27
N THR A 122 7.77 -10.77 8.41
CA THR A 122 6.42 -10.85 8.97
C THR A 122 5.97 -9.52 9.57
N GLY A 123 6.80 -8.85 10.36
CA GLY A 123 6.48 -7.58 11.00
C GLY A 123 6.17 -6.47 9.99
N GLY A 124 7.05 -6.28 9.00
CA GLY A 124 6.84 -5.28 7.95
C GLY A 124 5.61 -5.57 7.08
N ALA A 125 5.38 -6.84 6.74
CA ALA A 125 4.21 -7.24 5.97
C ALA A 125 2.91 -6.99 6.74
N VAL A 126 2.82 -7.42 8.00
CA VAL A 126 1.60 -7.24 8.82
C VAL A 126 1.25 -5.75 8.93
N PHE A 127 2.23 -4.88 9.16
CA PHE A 127 1.99 -3.44 9.24
C PHE A 127 1.44 -2.86 7.93
N LEU A 128 2.11 -3.09 6.80
CA LEU A 128 1.69 -2.54 5.51
C LEU A 128 0.35 -3.12 5.06
N TRP A 129 0.13 -4.42 5.22
CA TRP A 129 -1.12 -5.08 4.83
C TRP A 129 -2.29 -4.61 5.70
N SER A 130 -2.08 -4.32 6.98
CA SER A 130 -3.13 -3.73 7.84
C SER A 130 -3.61 -2.38 7.30
N ILE A 131 -2.69 -1.54 6.81
CA ILE A 131 -3.04 -0.24 6.19
C ILE A 131 -3.78 -0.44 4.87
N VAL A 132 -3.33 -1.37 4.02
CA VAL A 132 -4.01 -1.68 2.74
C VAL A 132 -5.43 -2.16 2.99
N VAL A 133 -5.62 -3.09 3.92
CA VAL A 133 -6.94 -3.61 4.32
C VAL A 133 -7.82 -2.48 4.85
N PHE A 134 -7.30 -1.62 5.74
CA PHE A 134 -8.03 -0.47 6.25
C PHE A 134 -8.48 0.49 5.13
N LEU A 135 -7.58 0.85 4.22
CA LEU A 135 -7.89 1.74 3.09
C LEU A 135 -8.93 1.12 2.14
N PHE A 136 -8.84 -0.18 1.89
CA PHE A 136 -9.80 -0.93 1.09
C PHE A 136 -11.20 -0.87 1.71
N PHE A 137 -11.35 -1.25 2.98
CA PHE A 137 -12.64 -1.22 3.67
C PHE A 137 -13.21 0.20 3.79
N LYS A 138 -12.38 1.20 4.12
CA LYS A 138 -12.80 2.60 4.16
C LYS A 138 -13.37 3.07 2.81
N ARG A 139 -12.75 2.70 1.69
CA ARG A 139 -13.20 3.09 0.35
C ARG A 139 -14.44 2.32 -0.10
N PHE A 140 -14.50 1.03 0.19
CA PHE A 140 -15.57 0.13 -0.27
C PHE A 140 -16.83 0.28 0.57
N SER A 141 -16.70 0.43 1.90
CA SER A 141 -17.81 0.78 2.80
C SER A 141 -18.43 2.14 2.43
N ALA A 142 -17.61 3.13 2.09
CA ALA A 142 -18.11 4.43 1.62
C ALA A 142 -18.83 4.33 0.25
N GLY A 143 -18.39 3.43 -0.64
CA GLY A 143 -19.05 3.18 -1.92
C GLY A 143 -20.41 2.51 -1.76
N PHE A 144 -20.50 1.47 -0.92
CA PHE A 144 -21.77 0.81 -0.62
C PHE A 144 -22.77 1.72 0.08
N ALA A 145 -22.34 2.56 1.01
CA ALA A 145 -23.25 3.51 1.67
C ALA A 145 -23.82 4.55 0.67
N ALA A 146 -23.04 4.94 -0.34
CA ALA A 146 -23.48 5.85 -1.39
C ALA A 146 -24.42 5.16 -2.40
N GLU A 147 -24.11 3.94 -2.84
CA GLU A 147 -24.96 3.18 -3.77
C GLU A 147 -26.25 2.65 -3.13
N GLN A 148 -26.23 2.29 -1.83
CA GLN A 148 -27.42 1.90 -1.09
C GLN A 148 -28.28 3.09 -0.65
N SER A 149 -27.76 4.33 -0.77
CA SER A 149 -28.60 5.51 -0.76
C SER A 149 -29.34 5.62 -2.10
N TYR A 150 -30.20 4.64 -2.38
CA TYR A 150 -31.37 4.85 -3.24
C TYR A 150 -32.30 5.81 -2.48
N LYS A 151 -31.86 7.07 -2.34
CA LYS A 151 -32.78 8.18 -2.13
C LYS A 151 -33.56 8.25 -3.44
N LYS A 152 -34.68 7.51 -3.49
CA LYS A 152 -35.74 7.77 -4.44
C LYS A 152 -36.01 9.27 -4.30
N ASP A 153 -35.63 10.04 -5.30
CA ASP A 153 -35.88 11.47 -5.32
C ASP A 153 -37.39 11.65 -5.34
N SER A 154 -38.00 11.79 -4.17
CA SER A 154 -39.45 11.95 -4.03
C SER A 154 -39.92 13.32 -4.50
N SER A 155 -39.01 14.16 -5.01
CA SER A 155 -39.31 15.50 -5.51
C SER A 155 -39.58 15.54 -7.02
N SER A 156 -39.18 14.52 -7.79
CA SER A 156 -39.29 14.53 -9.26
C SER A 156 -40.39 13.65 -9.85
N ASP A 157 -41.18 12.94 -9.03
CA ASP A 157 -42.04 11.85 -9.52
C ASP A 157 -43.46 11.88 -8.94
N VAL A 158 -43.96 13.06 -8.57
CA VAL A 158 -45.41 13.28 -8.44
C VAL A 158 -45.87 13.94 -9.74
N LEU A 159 -46.13 13.10 -10.76
CA LEU A 159 -46.78 13.54 -11.99
C LEU A 159 -48.11 14.22 -11.64
N THR A 160 -48.26 15.49 -12.01
CA THR A 160 -49.55 16.16 -11.85
C THR A 160 -50.54 15.64 -12.90
N TYR A 161 -51.84 15.81 -12.64
CA TYR A 161 -52.87 15.45 -13.61
C TYR A 161 -52.62 16.09 -15.00
N GLN A 162 -52.03 17.28 -15.00
CA GLN A 162 -51.66 18.01 -16.21
C GLN A 162 -50.58 17.27 -17.03
N ASP A 163 -49.53 16.79 -16.37
CA ASP A 163 -48.42 16.07 -17.03
C ASP A 163 -48.89 14.77 -17.68
N VAL A 164 -49.82 14.07 -17.03
CA VAL A 164 -50.44 12.85 -17.55
C VAL A 164 -51.31 13.16 -18.78
N THR A 165 -52.09 14.23 -18.70
CA THR A 165 -52.99 14.64 -19.80
C THR A 165 -52.20 15.09 -21.03
N ASP A 166 -51.11 15.84 -20.83
CA ASP A 166 -50.20 16.26 -21.90
C ASP A 166 -49.50 15.06 -22.55
N ALA A 167 -49.12 14.05 -21.78
CA ALA A 167 -48.55 12.82 -22.30
C ALA A 167 -49.55 12.02 -23.15
N PHE A 168 -50.80 11.88 -22.69
CA PHE A 168 -51.86 11.24 -23.48
C PHE A 168 -52.20 12.05 -24.74
N GLY A 169 -52.12 13.38 -24.71
CA GLY A 169 -52.31 14.23 -25.89
C GLY A 169 -51.21 14.08 -26.95
N ARG A 170 -50.01 13.68 -26.56
CA ARG A 170 -48.86 13.48 -27.47
C ARG A 170 -48.85 12.11 -28.15
N VAL A 171 -49.58 11.12 -27.62
CA VAL A 171 -49.57 9.74 -28.12
C VAL A 171 -50.88 9.43 -28.81
N ALA A 172 -50.81 8.96 -30.06
CA ALA A 172 -52.01 8.55 -30.79
C ALA A 172 -52.69 7.37 -30.07
N PRO A 173 -54.03 7.37 -29.93
CA PRO A 173 -54.74 6.30 -29.25
C PRO A 173 -54.49 4.95 -29.94
N ALA A 174 -54.25 3.91 -29.13
CA ALA A 174 -54.03 2.56 -29.63
C ALA A 174 -55.27 2.07 -30.40
N LYS A 175 -55.05 1.51 -31.59
CA LYS A 175 -56.12 1.00 -32.44
C LYS A 175 -56.75 -0.22 -31.78
N GLU A 176 -58.04 -0.15 -31.45
CA GLU A 176 -58.73 -1.26 -30.80
C GLU A 176 -58.69 -2.53 -31.68
N PRO A 177 -58.38 -3.69 -31.10
CA PRO A 177 -58.45 -4.95 -31.83
C PRO A 177 -59.90 -5.21 -32.22
N ASN A 178 -60.12 -5.45 -33.51
CA ASN A 178 -61.43 -5.73 -34.07
C ASN A 178 -61.91 -7.11 -33.58
N ILE A 179 -62.60 -7.13 -32.43
CA ILE A 179 -63.30 -8.32 -31.95
C ILE A 179 -64.57 -8.43 -32.77
N LYS A 180 -64.50 -9.21 -33.86
CA LYS A 180 -65.68 -9.65 -34.60
C LYS A 180 -66.49 -10.56 -33.67
N SER A 181 -67.68 -10.08 -33.28
CA SER A 181 -68.72 -10.89 -32.64
C SER A 181 -69.25 -11.97 -33.57
#